data_AF-A0A1Y3C8U3-F1
#
_entry.id   AF-A0A1Y3C8U3-F1
#
_cell.length_a   1.000
_cell.length_b   1.000
_cell.length_c   1.000
_cell.angle_alpha   90.00
_cell.angle_beta   90.00
_cell.angle_gamma   90.00
#
_symmetry.space_group_name_H-M   'P 1'
#
loop_
_entity.id
_entity.type
_entity.pdbx_description
1 polymer ?
#
loop_
_entity_poly.entity_id
_entity_poly.type
_entity_poly.pdbx_seq_one_letter_code
_entity_poly.pdbx_strand_id
1 'polypeptide(L)'
;MQIYLARNNQQAGPYTLEQLNQMLASQQVLLTDLAWHQGMTEWKALGELTQGKLVYEPEGYTSPLSSPEQSPLQNSAIRKIQVEKKATAQKELASITTRILAKIIDLLLWLPAAAIPSFFLKPEQFNQLSEIQQKMQAAQSSTQAVQLQQELFALIPPEAWQTMFAYIFIMLGIQAFMLAKSGQSMGKKLTKIKIVDADSGKKVSLMRAFTLRSFIFIVLNLLFMPFITIIDHVFAITEKRQTLHDKLAKTKVVKQ
;
A
#
# COMPACT_ATOMS: atom_id res chain seq x y z
N MET A 1 -32.93 16.04 32.43
CA MET A 1 -31.65 16.80 32.35
C MET A 1 -31.43 17.22 30.90
N GLN A 2 -30.84 18.41 30.66
CA GLN A 2 -30.47 18.88 29.32
C GLN A 2 -28.96 18.72 29.11
N ILE A 3 -28.57 18.03 28.04
CA ILE A 3 -27.17 17.70 27.72
C ILE A 3 -26.78 18.38 26.42
N TYR A 4 -25.64 19.06 26.43
CA TYR A 4 -25.03 19.63 25.23
C TYR A 4 -23.82 18.80 24.83
N LEU A 5 -23.61 18.66 23.52
CA LEU A 5 -22.48 17.95 22.93
C LEU A 5 -21.63 18.92 22.12
N ALA A 6 -20.32 18.72 22.12
CA ALA A 6 -19.39 19.52 21.34
C ALA A 6 -18.35 18.64 20.63
N ARG A 7 -18.11 18.95 19.35
CA ARG A 7 -17.06 18.34 18.51
C ARG A 7 -16.51 19.37 17.53
N ASN A 8 -15.18 19.47 17.40
CA ASN A 8 -14.51 20.43 16.51
C ASN A 8 -15.00 21.88 16.67
N ASN A 9 -15.12 22.36 17.92
CA ASN A 9 -15.64 23.69 18.29
C ASN A 9 -17.10 23.97 17.84
N GLN A 10 -17.87 22.96 17.42
CA GLN A 10 -19.30 23.08 17.17
C GLN A 10 -20.09 22.45 18.32
N GLN A 11 -21.05 23.20 18.86
CA GLN A 11 -21.95 22.76 19.93
C GLN A 11 -23.32 22.37 19.36
N ALA A 12 -23.90 21.29 19.88
CA ALA A 12 -25.24 20.82 19.56
C ALA A 12 -26.01 20.48 20.85
N GLY A 13 -27.33 20.61 20.81
CA GLY A 13 -28.22 20.37 21.95
C GLY A 13 -29.18 21.54 22.20
N PRO A 14 -29.98 21.50 23.28
CA PRO A 14 -29.95 20.47 24.34
C PRO A 14 -30.60 19.14 23.91
N TYR A 15 -30.02 18.04 24.36
CA TYR A 15 -30.53 16.67 24.24
C TYR A 15 -31.01 16.14 25.59
N THR A 16 -31.95 15.20 25.58
CA THR A 16 -32.30 14.44 26.79
C THR A 16 -31.30 13.31 27.04
N LEU A 17 -31.33 12.71 28.24
CA LEU A 17 -30.46 11.57 28.57
C LEU A 17 -30.76 10.36 27.67
N GLU A 18 -32.04 10.14 27.37
CA GLU A 18 -32.51 9.04 26.54
C GLU A 18 -32.05 9.23 25.09
N GLN A 19 -32.13 10.45 24.56
CA GLN A 19 -31.59 10.79 23.24
C GLN A 19 -30.07 10.59 23.20
N LEU A 20 -29.33 11.01 24.24
CA LEU A 20 -27.90 10.76 24.32
C LEU A 20 -27.59 9.26 24.29
N ASN A 21 -28.31 8.46 25.07
CA ASN A 21 -28.11 7.01 25.14
C ASN A 21 -28.47 6.33 23.81
N GLN A 22 -29.49 6.80 23.08
CA GLN A 22 -29.76 6.36 21.70
C GLN A 22 -28.64 6.76 20.73
N MET A 23 -28.08 7.97 20.86
CA MET A 23 -26.97 8.43 20.04
C MET A 23 -25.66 7.66 20.32
N LEU A 24 -25.42 7.29 21.57
CA LEU A 24 -24.31 6.43 21.97
C LEU A 24 -24.49 4.99 21.45
N ALA A 25 -25.69 4.42 21.59
CA ALA A 25 -26.01 3.07 21.10
C ALA A 25 -25.92 2.96 19.57
N SER A 26 -26.35 4.00 18.85
CA SER A 26 -26.26 4.08 17.38
C SER A 26 -24.88 4.55 16.88
N GLN A 27 -23.93 4.84 17.78
CA GLN A 27 -22.59 5.36 17.49
C GLN A 27 -22.58 6.66 16.67
N GLN A 28 -23.66 7.45 16.74
CA GLN A 28 -23.72 8.79 16.15
C GLN A 28 -22.79 9.75 16.91
N VAL A 29 -22.62 9.51 18.21
CA VAL A 29 -21.76 10.25 19.13
C VAL A 29 -20.67 9.30 19.63
N LEU A 30 -19.45 9.79 19.74
CA LEU A 30 -18.26 9.02 20.15
C LEU A 30 -17.90 9.31 21.60
N LEU A 31 -17.23 8.37 22.26
CA LEU A 31 -16.72 8.54 23.62
C LEU A 31 -15.68 9.67 23.74
N THR A 32 -15.10 10.10 22.63
CA THR A 32 -14.17 11.24 22.58
C THR A 32 -14.88 12.59 22.49
N ASP A 33 -16.19 12.61 22.30
CA ASP A 33 -16.93 13.87 22.20
C ASP A 33 -17.08 14.51 23.56
N LEU A 34 -17.04 15.83 23.58
CA LEU A 34 -17.25 16.60 24.80
C LEU A 34 -18.75 16.69 25.07
N ALA A 35 -19.13 16.45 26.31
CA ALA A 35 -20.47 16.65 26.81
C ALA A 35 -20.43 17.58 28.02
N TRP A 36 -21.48 18.38 28.14
CA TRP A 36 -21.72 19.22 29.31
C TRP A 36 -23.21 19.19 29.63
N HIS A 37 -23.52 19.15 30.91
CA HIS A 37 -24.88 19.36 31.39
C HIS A 37 -24.86 20.18 32.67
N GLN A 38 -26.03 20.69 33.04
CA GLN A 38 -26.21 21.45 34.27
C GLN A 38 -25.68 20.64 35.48
N GLY A 39 -24.80 21.27 36.26
CA GLY A 39 -24.08 20.63 37.38
C GLY A 39 -22.59 20.35 37.10
N MET A 40 -22.13 20.50 35.86
CA MET A 40 -20.71 20.35 35.51
C MET A 40 -19.99 21.70 35.49
N THR A 41 -18.76 21.74 36.02
CA THR A 41 -17.89 22.92 35.99
C THR A 41 -17.21 23.13 34.64
N GLU A 42 -17.00 22.05 33.88
CA GLU A 42 -16.30 22.05 32.60
C GLU A 42 -16.87 20.98 31.66
N TRP A 43 -16.54 21.09 30.37
CA TRP A 43 -16.85 20.07 29.38
C TRP A 43 -15.99 18.83 29.61
N LYS A 44 -16.61 17.65 29.65
CA LYS A 44 -15.89 16.38 29.84
C LYS A 44 -16.12 15.44 28.67
N ALA A 45 -15.15 14.59 28.37
CA ALA A 45 -15.33 13.59 27.32
C ALA A 45 -16.40 12.57 27.75
N LEU A 46 -17.25 12.15 26.82
CA LEU A 46 -18.30 11.17 27.11
C LEU A 46 -17.73 9.86 27.66
N GLY A 47 -16.55 9.43 27.20
CA GLY A 47 -15.87 8.25 27.72
C GLY A 47 -15.49 8.37 29.20
N GLU A 48 -15.19 9.58 29.67
CA GLU A 48 -14.94 9.83 31.10
C GLU A 48 -16.24 9.80 31.90
N LEU A 49 -17.32 10.33 31.34
CA LEU A 49 -18.64 10.37 31.98
C LEU A 49 -19.32 8.99 32.04
N THR A 50 -19.14 8.17 31.01
CA THR A 50 -19.73 6.84 30.92
C THR A 50 -18.80 5.72 31.41
N GLN A 51 -17.60 6.06 31.89
CA GLN A 51 -16.57 5.08 32.27
C GLN A 51 -16.28 4.10 31.13
N GLY A 52 -16.23 4.60 29.89
CA GLY A 52 -15.98 3.82 28.67
C GLY A 52 -17.18 3.02 28.14
N LYS A 53 -18.36 3.13 28.76
CA LYS A 53 -19.58 2.43 28.30
C LYS A 53 -20.33 3.26 27.26
N LEU A 54 -21.14 2.62 26.42
CA LEU A 54 -22.03 3.30 25.46
C LEU A 54 -23.38 3.72 26.07
N VAL A 55 -23.41 3.92 27.38
CA VAL A 55 -24.59 4.35 28.14
C VAL A 55 -24.12 5.32 29.21
N TYR A 56 -24.80 6.46 29.32
CA TYR A 56 -24.60 7.43 30.38
C TYR A 56 -25.70 7.29 31.44
N GLU A 57 -25.28 7.13 32.69
CA GLU A 57 -26.14 7.04 33.87
C GLU A 57 -25.60 8.02 34.92
N PRO A 58 -26.05 9.29 34.93
CA PRO A 58 -25.63 10.25 35.94
C PRO A 58 -26.16 9.85 37.32
N GLU A 59 -25.31 9.95 38.35
CA GLU A 59 -25.68 9.65 39.73
C GLU A 59 -26.80 10.58 40.22
N GLY A 60 -27.88 10.00 40.76
CA GLY A 60 -29.01 10.74 41.32
C GLY A 60 -30.09 11.18 40.31
N TYR A 61 -30.00 10.81 39.03
CA TYR A 61 -31.08 11.05 38.07
C TYR A 61 -32.15 9.96 38.16
N THR A 62 -33.33 10.32 38.66
CA THR A 62 -34.54 9.50 38.55
C THR A 62 -35.33 9.92 37.31
N SER A 63 -35.43 9.05 36.31
CA SER A 63 -36.23 9.30 35.12
C SER A 63 -37.70 9.55 35.50
N PRO A 64 -38.33 10.67 35.10
CA PRO A 64 -39.77 10.77 35.16
C PRO A 64 -40.37 9.73 34.20
N LEU A 65 -41.08 8.74 34.75
CA LEU A 65 -41.86 7.80 33.96
C LEU A 65 -42.86 8.58 33.09
N SER A 66 -42.91 8.21 31.81
CA SER A 66 -43.93 8.52 30.80
C SER A 66 -44.18 10.00 30.46
N SER A 67 -43.75 10.41 29.28
CA SER A 67 -44.40 11.46 28.47
C SER A 67 -44.18 11.17 26.98
N PRO A 68 -45.19 11.41 26.13
CA PRO A 68 -45.33 10.75 24.84
C PRO A 68 -44.31 11.27 23.84
N GLU A 69 -43.80 10.33 23.03
CA GLU A 69 -43.31 10.46 21.66
C GLU A 69 -43.30 11.91 21.13
N GLN A 70 -42.30 12.70 21.55
CA GLN A 70 -42.04 13.98 20.91
C GLN A 70 -41.42 13.68 19.56
N SER A 71 -42.22 13.92 18.52
CA SER A 71 -41.86 13.92 17.12
C SER A 71 -40.45 14.48 16.91
N PRO A 72 -39.62 13.85 16.05
CA PRO A 72 -38.26 14.30 15.83
C PRO A 72 -38.30 15.73 15.28
N LEU A 73 -37.86 16.70 16.08
CA LEU A 73 -37.46 18.01 15.60
C LEU A 73 -36.33 17.77 14.59
N GLN A 74 -36.70 17.69 13.32
CA GLN A 74 -35.79 17.67 12.19
C GLN A 74 -35.03 19.00 12.18
N ASN A 75 -33.93 19.05 12.92
CA ASN A 75 -32.90 20.06 12.71
C ASN A 75 -32.33 19.85 11.29
N SER A 76 -32.87 20.59 10.33
CA SER A 76 -32.47 20.61 8.92
C SER A 76 -31.01 21.06 8.73
N ALA A 77 -30.38 21.63 9.76
CA ALA A 77 -28.94 21.91 9.81
C ALA A 77 -28.06 20.64 9.81
N ILE A 78 -28.57 19.49 10.29
CA ILE A 78 -27.82 18.22 10.33
C ILE A 78 -27.97 17.43 9.02
N ARG A 79 -29.01 17.69 8.21
CA ARG A 79 -29.16 17.05 6.88
C ARG A 79 -28.04 17.41 5.91
N LYS A 80 -27.30 18.50 6.18
CA LYS A 80 -26.12 18.92 5.39
C LYS A 80 -24.78 18.56 6.03
N ILE A 81 -24.77 17.93 7.19
CA ILE A 81 -23.60 17.15 7.60
C ILE A 81 -23.74 15.82 6.86
N GLN A 82 -23.48 15.84 5.56
CA GLN A 82 -22.89 14.67 4.94
C GLN A 82 -21.64 14.45 5.78
N VAL A 83 -21.71 13.47 6.67
CA VAL A 83 -20.52 12.75 7.08
C VAL A 83 -19.97 12.28 5.73
N GLU A 84 -19.04 13.06 5.16
CA GLU A 84 -17.91 12.50 4.50
C GLU A 84 -17.30 11.59 5.59
N LYS A 85 -17.91 10.40 5.75
CA LYS A 85 -17.15 9.18 5.76
C LYS A 85 -16.36 9.43 4.51
N LYS A 86 -15.14 9.95 4.69
CA LYS A 86 -14.10 9.78 3.72
C LYS A 86 -14.20 8.31 3.49
N ALA A 87 -14.88 7.96 2.41
CA ALA A 87 -14.76 6.67 1.84
C ALA A 87 -13.27 6.70 1.52
N THR A 88 -12.46 6.22 2.46
CA THR A 88 -11.61 5.11 2.11
C THR A 88 -12.57 4.17 1.41
N ALA A 89 -12.77 4.43 0.10
CA ALA A 89 -13.07 3.43 -0.88
C ALA A 89 -12.12 2.35 -0.44
N GLN A 90 -12.66 1.33 0.24
CA GLN A 90 -11.91 0.14 0.59
C GLN A 90 -11.62 -0.45 -0.78
N LYS A 91 -10.59 0.10 -1.43
CA LYS A 91 -10.19 -0.32 -2.75
C LYS A 91 -9.77 -1.74 -2.52
N GLU A 92 -10.54 -2.63 -3.11
CA GLU A 92 -10.34 -4.07 -2.98
C GLU A 92 -8.87 -4.38 -3.23
N LEU A 93 -8.26 -5.12 -2.31
CA LEU A 93 -6.86 -5.51 -2.47
C LEU A 93 -6.72 -6.32 -3.76
N ALA A 94 -5.67 -6.04 -4.53
CA ALA A 94 -5.39 -6.83 -5.72
C ALA A 94 -5.12 -8.29 -5.33
N SER A 95 -5.74 -9.22 -6.07
CA SER A 95 -5.52 -10.66 -5.88
C SER A 95 -4.05 -11.02 -6.13
N ILE A 96 -3.60 -12.12 -5.55
CA ILE A 96 -2.23 -12.60 -5.74
C ILE A 96 -1.97 -12.91 -7.23
N THR A 97 -2.93 -13.53 -7.91
CA THR A 97 -2.83 -13.88 -9.34
C THR A 97 -2.66 -12.65 -10.24
N THR A 98 -3.42 -11.57 -10.02
CA THR A 98 -3.28 -10.34 -10.81
C THR A 98 -1.93 -9.67 -10.58
N ARG A 99 -1.37 -9.75 -9.37
CA ARG A 99 -0.02 -9.26 -9.07
C ARG A 99 1.06 -10.09 -9.76
N ILE A 100 0.91 -11.42 -9.78
CA ILE A 100 1.83 -12.32 -10.48
C ILE A 100 1.82 -12.02 -11.99
N LEU A 101 0.63 -11.91 -12.60
CA LEU A 101 0.50 -11.56 -14.02
C LEU A 101 1.16 -10.21 -14.34
N ALA A 102 0.95 -9.19 -13.49
CA ALA A 102 1.63 -7.91 -13.65
C ALA A 102 3.16 -8.06 -13.59
N LYS A 103 3.68 -8.90 -12.69
CA LYS A 103 5.12 -9.16 -12.56
C LYS A 103 5.68 -9.91 -13.75
N ILE A 104 4.95 -10.87 -14.32
CA ILE A 104 5.34 -11.57 -15.55
C ILE A 104 5.47 -10.56 -16.69
N ILE A 105 4.49 -9.67 -16.87
CA ILE A 105 4.56 -8.63 -17.91
C ILE A 105 5.76 -7.70 -17.68
N ASP A 106 6.00 -7.27 -16.43
CA ASP A 106 7.17 -6.44 -16.10
C ASP A 106 8.49 -7.22 -16.32
N LEU A 107 8.49 -8.56 -16.17
CA LEU A 107 9.64 -9.42 -16.43
C LEU A 107 9.94 -9.55 -17.93
N LEU A 108 8.91 -9.55 -18.79
CA LEU A 108 9.10 -9.58 -20.25
C LEU A 108 9.92 -8.38 -20.76
N LEU A 109 9.89 -7.25 -20.03
CA LEU A 109 10.71 -6.08 -20.34
C LEU A 109 12.21 -6.30 -20.12
N TRP A 110 12.60 -7.39 -19.46
CA TRP A 110 14.01 -7.76 -19.31
C TRP A 110 14.50 -8.65 -20.45
N LEU A 111 13.60 -9.26 -21.24
CA LEU A 111 13.99 -10.12 -22.36
C LEU A 111 14.80 -9.37 -23.43
N PRO A 112 14.43 -8.13 -23.85
CA PRO A 112 15.27 -7.38 -24.76
C PRO A 112 16.65 -7.08 -24.19
N ALA A 113 16.77 -6.77 -22.89
CA ALA A 113 18.07 -6.57 -22.26
C ALA A 113 18.95 -7.83 -22.36
N ALA A 114 18.37 -9.01 -22.11
CA ALA A 114 19.09 -10.29 -22.25
C ALA A 114 19.44 -10.63 -23.71
N ALA A 115 18.61 -10.21 -24.68
CA ALA A 115 18.82 -10.48 -26.09
C ALA A 115 19.78 -9.48 -26.78
N ILE A 116 19.88 -8.24 -26.31
CA ILE A 116 20.70 -7.19 -26.95
C ILE A 116 22.13 -7.67 -27.25
N PRO A 117 22.88 -8.30 -26.32
CA PRO A 117 24.21 -8.78 -26.60
C PRO A 117 24.31 -9.68 -27.84
N SER A 118 23.33 -10.56 -28.07
CA SER A 118 23.39 -11.53 -29.17
C SER A 118 23.33 -10.89 -30.55
N PHE A 119 22.74 -9.69 -30.69
CA PHE A 119 22.69 -8.96 -31.96
C PHE A 119 24.03 -8.35 -32.38
N PHE A 120 24.99 -8.26 -31.45
CA PHE A 120 26.32 -7.70 -31.69
C PHE A 120 27.38 -8.79 -31.86
N LEU A 121 27.02 -10.06 -31.67
CA LEU A 121 27.95 -11.18 -31.79
C LEU A 121 28.09 -11.65 -33.22
N LYS A 122 29.32 -11.96 -33.61
CA LYS A 122 29.63 -12.61 -34.88
C LYS A 122 29.44 -14.13 -34.80
N PRO A 123 29.24 -14.84 -35.92
CA PRO A 123 29.08 -16.30 -35.94
C PRO A 123 30.18 -17.06 -35.20
N GLU A 124 31.43 -16.60 -35.27
CA GLU A 124 32.57 -17.25 -34.60
C GLU A 124 32.46 -17.13 -33.06
N GLN A 125 31.95 -16.00 -32.57
CA GLN A 125 31.79 -15.75 -31.13
C GLN A 125 30.65 -16.59 -30.52
N PHE A 126 29.65 -16.98 -31.33
CA PHE A 126 28.61 -17.93 -30.88
C PHE A 126 29.19 -19.32 -30.58
N ASN A 127 30.14 -19.79 -31.39
CA ASN A 127 30.82 -21.06 -31.12
C ASN A 127 31.65 -20.97 -29.83
N GLN A 128 32.38 -19.86 -29.64
CA GLN A 128 33.15 -19.61 -28.41
C GLN A 128 32.26 -19.55 -27.16
N LEU A 129 31.06 -18.96 -27.24
CA LEU A 129 30.09 -18.97 -26.13
C LEU A 129 29.68 -20.37 -25.72
N SER A 130 29.42 -21.25 -26.68
CA SER A 130 29.08 -22.66 -26.42
C SER A 130 30.23 -23.40 -25.72
N GLU A 131 31.47 -23.17 -26.17
CA GLU A 131 32.65 -23.74 -25.52
C GLU A 131 32.85 -23.22 -24.09
N ILE A 132 32.72 -21.91 -23.87
CA ILE A 132 32.81 -21.30 -22.54
C ILE A 132 31.72 -21.88 -21.62
N GLN A 133 30.50 -22.07 -22.12
CA GLN A 133 29.41 -22.69 -21.37
C GLN A 133 29.75 -24.12 -20.93
N GLN A 134 30.33 -24.94 -21.82
CA GLN A 134 30.76 -26.29 -21.47
C GLN A 134 31.88 -26.28 -20.42
N LYS A 135 32.88 -25.42 -20.60
CA LYS A 135 33.98 -25.25 -19.63
C LYS A 135 33.46 -24.80 -18.27
N MET A 136 32.45 -23.93 -18.23
CA MET A 136 31.84 -23.45 -16.99
C MET A 136 31.13 -24.56 -16.22
N GLN A 137 30.49 -25.50 -16.92
CA GLN A 137 29.85 -26.67 -16.29
C GLN A 137 30.88 -27.69 -15.79
N ALA A 138 32.02 -27.81 -16.47
CA ALA A 138 33.10 -28.70 -16.08
C ALA A 138 34.04 -28.09 -15.02
N ALA A 139 33.92 -26.79 -14.72
CA ALA A 139 34.80 -26.10 -13.79
C ALA A 139 34.64 -26.66 -12.37
N GLN A 140 35.75 -27.13 -11.79
CA GLN A 140 35.77 -27.72 -10.44
C GLN A 140 36.34 -26.76 -9.38
N SER A 141 36.88 -25.61 -9.80
CA SER A 141 37.52 -24.64 -8.91
C SER A 141 36.97 -23.24 -9.10
N SER A 142 37.00 -22.45 -8.02
CA SER A 142 36.60 -21.04 -8.04
C SER A 142 37.49 -20.20 -8.96
N THR A 143 38.79 -20.49 -9.05
CA THR A 143 39.73 -19.80 -9.92
C THR A 143 39.42 -20.00 -11.41
N GLN A 144 39.08 -21.23 -11.82
CA GLN A 144 38.66 -21.51 -13.20
C GLN A 144 37.34 -20.79 -13.52
N ALA A 145 36.39 -20.78 -12.59
CA ALA A 145 35.11 -20.10 -12.78
C ALA A 145 35.30 -18.58 -12.99
N VAL A 146 36.20 -17.94 -12.23
CA VAL A 146 36.52 -16.50 -12.39
C VAL A 146 37.17 -16.22 -13.75
N GLN A 147 38.10 -17.06 -14.21
CA GLN A 147 38.74 -16.90 -15.52
C GLN A 147 37.72 -17.04 -16.67
N LEU A 148 36.86 -18.04 -16.61
CA LEU A 148 35.80 -18.25 -17.61
C LEU A 148 34.78 -17.11 -17.62
N GLN A 149 34.46 -16.56 -16.45
CA GLN A 149 33.62 -15.38 -16.34
C GLN A 149 34.27 -14.17 -17.04
N GLN A 150 35.57 -13.96 -16.90
CA GLN A 150 36.31 -12.89 -17.59
C GLN A 150 36.30 -13.09 -19.12
N GLU A 151 36.51 -14.32 -19.59
CA GLU A 151 36.46 -14.67 -21.01
C GLU A 151 35.08 -14.38 -21.61
N LEU A 152 34.01 -14.73 -20.89
CA LEU A 152 32.63 -14.43 -21.28
C LEU A 152 32.37 -12.92 -21.40
N PHE A 153 32.85 -12.11 -20.44
CA PHE A 153 32.69 -10.65 -20.50
C PHE A 153 33.45 -10.02 -21.65
N ALA A 154 34.67 -10.51 -21.94
CA ALA A 154 35.52 -10.00 -23.01
C ALA A 154 34.98 -10.34 -24.41
N LEU A 155 34.22 -11.44 -24.54
CA LEU A 155 33.61 -11.86 -25.79
C LEU A 155 32.52 -10.90 -26.27
N ILE A 156 31.75 -10.31 -25.34
CA ILE A 156 30.68 -9.37 -25.66
C ILE A 156 31.30 -7.98 -25.89
N PRO A 157 31.13 -7.38 -27.08
CA PRO A 157 31.77 -6.11 -27.41
C PRO A 157 31.20 -4.94 -26.57
N PRO A 158 31.98 -3.88 -26.31
CA PRO A 158 31.57 -2.76 -25.46
C PRO A 158 30.27 -2.06 -25.93
N GLU A 159 30.05 -1.97 -27.24
CA GLU A 159 28.86 -1.35 -27.83
C GLU A 159 27.57 -2.07 -27.43
N ALA A 160 27.64 -3.39 -27.28
CA ALA A 160 26.50 -4.21 -26.87
C ALA A 160 26.14 -3.95 -25.39
N TRP A 161 27.17 -3.88 -24.52
CA TRP A 161 26.99 -3.50 -23.13
C TRP A 161 26.38 -2.11 -23.00
N GLN A 162 26.91 -1.12 -23.72
CA GLN A 162 26.41 0.25 -23.71
C GLN A 162 24.94 0.32 -24.17
N THR A 163 24.61 -0.37 -25.26
CA THR A 163 23.23 -0.45 -25.77
C THR A 163 22.28 -1.08 -24.76
N MET A 164 22.71 -2.19 -24.12
CA MET A 164 21.95 -2.85 -23.07
C MET A 164 21.75 -1.95 -21.85
N PHE A 165 22.80 -1.24 -21.40
CA PHE A 165 22.70 -0.29 -20.29
C PHE A 165 21.78 0.88 -20.62
N ALA A 166 21.88 1.45 -21.83
CA ALA A 166 20.98 2.51 -22.28
C ALA A 166 19.52 2.05 -22.28
N TYR A 167 19.26 0.84 -22.80
CA TYR A 167 17.93 0.23 -22.76
C TYR A 167 17.40 0.08 -21.32
N ILE A 168 18.20 -0.53 -20.42
CA ILE A 168 17.81 -0.74 -19.01
C ILE A 168 17.54 0.61 -18.33
N PHE A 169 18.40 1.61 -18.56
CA PHE A 169 18.25 2.94 -17.98
C PHE A 169 16.94 3.62 -18.42
N ILE A 170 16.64 3.60 -19.72
CA ILE A 170 15.40 4.14 -20.28
C ILE A 170 14.19 3.38 -19.73
N MET A 171 14.24 2.05 -19.76
CA MET A 171 13.17 1.17 -19.27
C MET A 171 12.86 1.43 -17.78
N LEU A 172 13.89 1.50 -16.93
CA LEU A 172 13.73 1.83 -15.52
C LEU A 172 13.24 3.26 -15.30
N GLY A 173 13.71 4.22 -16.11
CA GLY A 173 13.23 5.61 -16.09
C GLY A 173 11.74 5.73 -16.39
N ILE A 174 11.26 5.01 -17.43
CA ILE A 174 9.83 4.94 -17.77
C ILE A 174 9.04 4.32 -16.62
N GLN A 175 9.50 3.21 -16.05
CA GLN A 175 8.84 2.56 -14.92
C GLN A 175 8.78 3.48 -13.68
N ALA A 176 9.89 4.16 -13.37
CA ALA A 176 9.97 5.12 -12.27
C ALA A 176 8.96 6.26 -12.47
N PHE A 177 8.90 6.85 -13.67
CA PHE A 177 7.94 7.90 -14.00
C PHE A 177 6.48 7.44 -13.87
N MET A 178 6.14 6.27 -14.40
CA MET A 178 4.79 5.72 -14.29
C MET A 178 4.40 5.44 -12.83
N LEU A 179 5.32 4.90 -12.04
CA LEU A 179 5.10 4.69 -10.61
C LEU A 179 4.89 5.99 -9.86
N ALA A 180 5.64 7.05 -10.16
CA ALA A 180 5.43 8.38 -9.58
C ALA A 180 4.07 8.98 -9.96
N LYS A 181 3.69 8.88 -11.24
CA LYS A 181 2.49 9.53 -11.79
C LYS A 181 1.20 8.82 -11.38
N SER A 182 1.15 7.50 -11.53
CA SER A 182 -0.08 6.69 -11.35
C SER A 182 0.03 5.57 -10.32
N GLY A 183 1.23 5.30 -9.78
CA GLY A 183 1.45 4.14 -8.90
C GLY A 183 1.43 2.81 -9.65
N GLN A 184 1.65 2.82 -10.97
CA GLN A 184 1.58 1.62 -11.81
C GLN A 184 2.90 1.43 -12.57
N SER A 185 3.41 0.21 -12.60
CA SER A 185 4.33 -0.23 -13.66
C SER A 185 3.53 -0.61 -14.91
N MET A 186 4.20 -0.97 -16.01
CA MET A 186 3.51 -1.35 -17.24
C MET A 186 2.60 -2.55 -17.04
N GLY A 187 3.10 -3.61 -16.40
CA GLY A 187 2.31 -4.79 -16.07
C GLY A 187 1.12 -4.47 -15.17
N LYS A 188 1.32 -3.63 -14.14
CA LYS A 188 0.22 -3.22 -13.24
C LYS A 188 -0.85 -2.40 -13.96
N LYS A 189 -0.45 -1.57 -14.92
CA LYS A 189 -1.39 -0.80 -15.75
C LYS A 189 -2.23 -1.75 -16.62
N LEU A 190 -1.60 -2.76 -17.22
CA LEU A 190 -2.28 -3.79 -18.02
C LEU A 190 -3.27 -4.63 -17.19
N THR A 191 -2.90 -4.99 -15.95
CA THR A 191 -3.79 -5.77 -15.06
C THR A 191 -4.74 -4.89 -14.22
N LYS A 192 -4.82 -3.58 -14.48
CA LYS A 192 -5.69 -2.63 -13.76
C LYS A 192 -5.51 -2.66 -12.23
N ILE A 193 -4.27 -2.74 -11.77
CA ILE A 193 -3.93 -2.62 -10.35
C ILE A 193 -2.99 -1.45 -10.14
N LYS A 194 -2.97 -0.87 -8.95
CA LYS A 194 -2.08 0.26 -8.62
C LYS A 194 -1.58 0.22 -7.19
N ILE A 195 -0.43 0.83 -6.99
CA ILE A 195 0.23 0.98 -5.70
C ILE A 195 -0.32 2.24 -5.03
N VAL A 196 -0.70 2.09 -3.76
CA VAL A 196 -1.12 3.18 -2.91
C VAL A 196 -0.45 3.06 -1.54
N ASP A 197 -0.44 4.16 -0.81
CA ASP A 197 0.01 4.20 0.57
C ASP A 197 -0.87 3.27 1.43
N ALA A 198 -0.23 2.50 2.33
CA ALA A 198 -0.93 1.46 3.09
C ALA A 198 -2.01 2.03 4.01
N ASP A 199 -1.75 3.19 4.62
CA ASP A 199 -2.61 3.81 5.62
C ASP A 199 -3.59 4.79 4.96
N SER A 200 -3.08 5.72 4.17
CA SER A 200 -3.90 6.80 3.59
C SER A 200 -4.60 6.43 2.28
N GLY A 201 -4.15 5.39 1.57
CA GLY A 201 -4.66 5.01 0.25
C GLY A 201 -4.38 6.03 -0.87
N LYS A 202 -3.54 7.03 -0.59
CA LYS A 202 -3.11 8.07 -1.54
C LYS A 202 -1.91 7.62 -2.37
N LYS A 203 -1.46 8.48 -3.30
CA LYS A 203 -0.25 8.25 -4.08
C LYS A 203 0.98 8.19 -3.17
N VAL A 204 1.96 7.40 -3.59
CA VAL A 204 3.21 7.16 -2.85
C VAL A 204 4.33 7.95 -3.53
N SER A 205 5.26 8.50 -2.74
CA SER A 205 6.46 9.16 -3.24
C SER A 205 7.32 8.22 -4.10
N LEU A 206 8.05 8.76 -5.08
CA LEU A 206 8.94 7.99 -5.95
C LEU A 206 9.95 7.12 -5.17
N MET A 207 10.57 7.66 -4.11
CA MET A 207 11.54 6.91 -3.29
C MET A 207 10.95 5.62 -2.72
N ARG A 208 9.75 5.71 -2.13
CA ARG A 208 9.05 4.54 -1.60
C ARG A 208 8.53 3.62 -2.71
N ALA A 209 7.95 4.19 -3.78
CA ALA A 209 7.28 3.40 -4.82
C ALA A 209 8.23 2.69 -5.79
N PHE A 210 9.39 3.29 -6.08
CA PHE A 210 10.38 2.78 -7.03
C PHE A 210 11.66 2.32 -6.32
N THR A 211 12.32 3.18 -5.54
CA THR A 211 13.64 2.86 -4.98
C THR A 211 13.55 1.73 -3.94
N LEU A 212 12.82 1.95 -2.85
CA LEU A 212 12.69 0.98 -1.76
C LEU A 212 12.01 -0.31 -2.21
N ARG A 213 11.04 -0.20 -3.12
CA ARG A 213 10.17 -1.30 -3.52
C ARG A 213 10.72 -2.13 -4.68
N SER A 214 11.26 -1.47 -5.70
CA SER A 214 11.67 -2.11 -6.95
C SER A 214 13.18 -2.15 -7.07
N PHE A 215 13.87 -1.02 -6.97
CA PHE A 215 15.30 -0.93 -7.21
C PHE A 215 16.12 -1.75 -6.21
N ILE A 216 15.85 -1.62 -4.91
CA ILE A 216 16.52 -2.43 -3.88
C ILE A 216 16.30 -3.92 -4.14
N PHE A 217 15.07 -4.32 -4.47
CA PHE A 217 14.77 -5.72 -4.74
C PHE A 217 15.41 -6.21 -6.04
N ILE A 218 15.56 -5.38 -7.07
CA ILE A 218 16.33 -5.73 -8.27
C ILE A 218 17.79 -6.02 -7.89
N VAL A 219 18.42 -5.12 -7.11
CA VAL A 219 19.81 -5.30 -6.64
C VAL A 219 19.94 -6.55 -5.77
N LEU A 220 19.00 -6.78 -4.84
CA LEU A 220 19.01 -7.97 -3.98
C LEU A 220 18.84 -9.26 -4.78
N ASN A 221 17.99 -9.28 -5.81
CA ASN A 221 17.86 -10.46 -6.68
C ASN A 221 19.10 -10.69 -7.54
N LEU A 222 19.80 -9.62 -7.94
CA LEU A 222 21.07 -9.72 -8.67
C LEU A 222 22.19 -10.28 -7.77
N LEU A 223 22.22 -9.91 -6.49
CA LEU A 223 23.27 -10.34 -5.54
C LEU A 223 23.02 -11.72 -4.94
N PHE A 224 21.78 -12.04 -4.57
CA PHE A 224 21.44 -13.23 -3.78
C PHE A 224 20.64 -14.28 -4.55
N MET A 225 20.60 -14.22 -5.90
CA MET A 225 19.79 -15.11 -6.73
C MET A 225 18.28 -14.97 -6.42
N PRO A 226 17.33 -15.58 -7.17
CA PRO A 226 15.89 -15.31 -6.99
C PRO A 226 15.27 -15.92 -5.71
N PHE A 227 16.05 -16.19 -4.65
CA PHE A 227 15.49 -16.59 -3.35
C PHE A 227 14.67 -15.45 -2.73
N ILE A 228 15.11 -14.20 -2.92
CA ILE A 228 14.43 -13.02 -2.39
C ILE A 228 13.04 -12.83 -3.00
N THR A 229 12.86 -13.10 -4.29
CA THR A 229 11.52 -13.05 -4.91
C THR A 229 10.59 -14.11 -4.34
N ILE A 230 11.06 -15.33 -4.08
CA ILE A 230 10.24 -16.37 -3.48
C ILE A 230 9.76 -15.93 -2.09
N ILE A 231 10.70 -15.51 -1.22
CA ILE A 231 10.39 -15.02 0.13
C ILE A 231 9.39 -13.85 0.05
N ASP A 232 9.63 -12.89 -0.83
CA ASP A 232 8.76 -11.72 -1.00
C ASP A 232 7.31 -12.08 -1.33
N HIS A 233 7.08 -13.12 -2.14
CA HIS A 233 5.73 -13.60 -2.47
C HIS A 233 5.07 -14.38 -1.33
N VAL A 234 5.84 -15.11 -0.51
CA VAL A 234 5.30 -15.80 0.68
C VAL A 234 4.63 -14.81 1.64
N PHE A 235 5.22 -13.63 1.83
CA PHE A 235 4.63 -12.58 2.69
C PHE A 235 3.27 -12.05 2.16
N ALA A 236 2.97 -12.22 0.87
CA ALA A 236 1.69 -11.84 0.28
C ALA A 236 0.51 -12.75 0.70
N ILE A 237 0.77 -13.89 1.35
CA ILE A 237 -0.25 -14.86 1.83
C ILE A 237 -0.87 -14.39 3.17
N THR A 238 -0.65 -13.14 3.56
CA THR A 238 -1.28 -12.54 4.75
C THR A 238 -2.62 -11.88 4.41
N GLU A 239 -3.50 -11.65 5.40
CA GLU A 239 -4.80 -10.97 5.20
C GLU A 239 -4.64 -9.59 4.53
N LYS A 240 -3.55 -8.88 4.88
CA LYS A 240 -3.22 -7.57 4.31
C LYS A 240 -2.65 -7.66 2.87
N ARG A 241 -2.33 -8.86 2.39
CA ARG A 241 -1.75 -9.16 1.07
C ARG A 241 -0.57 -8.24 0.74
N GLN A 242 0.34 -8.02 1.69
CA GLN A 242 1.53 -7.19 1.48
C GLN A 242 2.76 -8.07 1.38
N THR A 243 3.48 -7.97 0.27
CA THR A 243 4.81 -8.59 0.09
C THR A 243 5.87 -7.96 1.02
N LEU A 244 7.08 -8.51 1.04
CA LEU A 244 8.20 -7.94 1.81
C LEU A 244 8.50 -6.50 1.36
N HIS A 245 8.55 -6.27 0.05
CA HIS A 245 8.77 -4.93 -0.51
C HIS A 245 7.61 -3.96 -0.23
N ASP A 246 6.38 -4.46 -0.19
CA ASP A 246 5.19 -3.67 0.17
C ASP A 246 5.34 -3.15 1.61
N LYS A 247 5.72 -4.03 2.53
CA LYS A 247 5.90 -3.71 3.95
C LYS A 247 7.03 -2.70 4.15
N LEU A 248 8.18 -2.94 3.52
CA LEU A 248 9.33 -2.02 3.59
C LEU A 248 8.97 -0.61 3.09
N ALA A 249 8.23 -0.53 1.98
CA ALA A 249 7.80 0.75 1.42
C ALA A 249 6.55 1.34 2.09
N LYS A 250 5.93 0.65 3.06
CA LYS A 250 4.63 0.96 3.66
C LYS A 250 3.52 1.17 2.60
N THR A 251 3.47 0.29 1.61
CA THR A 251 2.53 0.37 0.48
C THR A 251 1.62 -0.84 0.41
N LYS A 252 0.52 -0.74 -0.34
CA LYS A 252 -0.35 -1.86 -0.71
C LYS A 252 -0.78 -1.73 -2.16
N VAL A 253 -1.14 -2.86 -2.77
CA VAL A 253 -1.64 -2.91 -4.15
C VAL A 253 -3.14 -3.13 -4.14
N VAL A 254 -3.85 -2.25 -4.83
CA VAL A 254 -5.31 -2.24 -4.90
C VAL A 254 -5.77 -2.34 -6.35
N LYS A 255 -6.96 -2.88 -6.56
CA LYS A 255 -7.63 -2.82 -7.86
C LYS A 255 -7.97 -1.37 -8.22
N GLN A 256 -7.92 -1.07 -9.52
CA GLN A 256 -8.25 0.24 -10.07
C GLN A 256 -9.70 0.34 -10.48
#